data_AF-A0A9E0ZWB9-F1
#
_entry.id   AF-A0A9E0ZWB9-F1
#
_cell.length_a   1.000
_cell.length_b   1.000
_cell.length_c   1.000
_cell.angle_alpha   90.00
_cell.angle_beta   90.00
_cell.angle_gamma   90.00
#
_symmetry.space_group_name_H-M   'P 1'
#
loop_
_entity.id
_entity.type
_entity.pdbx_description
1 polymer ?
#
loop_
_entity_poly.entity_id
_entity_poly.type
_entity_poly.pdbx_seq_one_letter_code
_entity_poly.pdbx_strand_id
1 'polypeptide(L)'
;MSEYVWPCPNYTMVSSPFGYRNGVFTPGAEFHKGVDLAAATGAPILATKAGTVLTAGWSNSFGNWVHLDHGDGVTSRYGHASSLLVSAGQTVSAGQKIATVGSTGWSTGPHLHFEIIVNGSVQNPLDFVSDKDTTPTSKPSDSSNNQHTWESPKVDMLEYLGALSHLEMSSVTVDFNKVTKKEIEDIDVQLYIQNGNTIYEPIVLDEISWTTEWKGSPGQLQFSIKADSEVKFAEGNAVRLTVDGVNLFYGFIFTQKRDKEGTIEITAFDQLRYLKNKDSYIYTNKTAGQLVQMIAKDFNLQCGDIADTGFIIESRIEDNSTLFDTIQNALDLTLISKKKLYVLYDDFGKLTLKNIEDMRLDILVDNETAENYSYTTTIDSDTYNKIKLAYDNDDTGTREVYIAQDTGNINEWGVLQYHEKLQKGENGAEKANAYLELYNKKKRNLKIDGVLGDKRVRAGSSIAVLLDLGDIVVQNYMVVQHVKHTFTNHQHLMDLTLMGGDFVV
;
A
#
# COMPACT_ATOMS: atom_id res chain seq x y z
N MET A 1 -20.77 36.23 -15.89
CA MET A 1 -20.81 34.76 -15.75
C MET A 1 -21.12 34.48 -14.30
N SER A 2 -21.93 33.47 -14.02
CA SER A 2 -22.22 33.02 -12.66
C SER A 2 -20.90 32.77 -11.91
N GLU A 3 -20.85 33.20 -10.65
CA GLU A 3 -19.70 32.98 -9.76
C GLU A 3 -19.55 31.49 -9.36
N TYR A 4 -20.55 30.69 -9.72
CA TYR A 4 -20.74 29.31 -9.31
C TYR A 4 -20.68 28.37 -10.52
N VAL A 5 -20.14 27.18 -10.32
CA VAL A 5 -19.97 26.11 -11.31
C VAL A 5 -20.82 24.92 -10.92
N TRP A 6 -21.43 24.26 -11.90
CA TRP A 6 -22.18 23.02 -11.68
C TRP A 6 -21.28 21.92 -11.09
N PRO A 7 -21.62 21.32 -9.93
CA PRO A 7 -20.70 20.46 -9.19
C PRO A 7 -20.54 19.05 -9.76
N CYS A 8 -21.40 18.61 -10.69
CA CYS A 8 -21.38 17.25 -11.26
C CYS A 8 -21.44 17.27 -12.80
N PRO A 9 -20.31 17.51 -13.50
CA PRO A 9 -20.29 17.74 -14.94
C PRO A 9 -20.83 16.54 -15.73
N ASN A 10 -21.63 16.80 -16.76
CA ASN A 10 -22.33 15.81 -17.59
C ASN A 10 -23.43 14.98 -16.88
N TYR A 11 -23.73 15.28 -15.61
CA TYR A 11 -24.82 14.65 -14.86
C TYR A 11 -25.76 15.73 -14.30
N THR A 12 -26.96 15.82 -14.88
CA THR A 12 -27.94 16.88 -14.56
C THR A 12 -29.19 16.37 -13.85
N MET A 13 -29.30 15.05 -13.65
CA MET A 13 -30.47 14.43 -13.02
C MET A 13 -30.44 14.62 -11.49
N VAL A 14 -31.37 15.42 -10.97
CA VAL A 14 -31.65 15.54 -9.54
C VAL A 14 -32.51 14.35 -9.10
N SER A 15 -31.93 13.37 -8.42
CA SER A 15 -32.66 12.20 -7.90
C SER A 15 -33.40 12.49 -6.60
N SER A 16 -32.94 13.48 -5.82
CA SER A 16 -33.67 13.97 -4.64
C SER A 16 -33.51 15.48 -4.48
N PRO A 17 -34.61 16.27 -4.48
CA PRO A 17 -34.55 17.71 -4.34
C PRO A 17 -34.34 18.16 -2.87
N PHE A 18 -34.01 19.43 -2.69
CA PHE A 18 -33.97 20.10 -1.39
C PHE A 18 -35.38 20.24 -0.79
N GLY A 19 -35.52 20.05 0.52
CA GLY A 19 -36.78 20.23 1.24
C GLY A 19 -37.35 18.95 1.87
N TYR A 20 -38.63 18.98 2.27
CA TYR A 20 -39.27 17.86 2.95
C TYR A 20 -39.49 16.67 2.00
N ARG A 21 -39.04 15.50 2.42
CA ARG A 21 -39.21 14.21 1.73
C ARG A 21 -39.64 13.12 2.71
N ASN A 22 -40.12 11.99 2.19
CA ASN A 22 -40.26 10.78 2.99
C ASN A 22 -38.87 10.25 3.32
N GLY A 23 -38.61 9.95 4.59
CA GLY A 23 -37.31 9.52 5.08
C GLY A 23 -36.88 8.19 4.47
N VAL A 24 -35.63 8.15 4.00
CA VAL A 24 -35.04 6.98 3.32
C VAL A 24 -34.38 6.03 4.33
N PHE A 25 -33.83 6.58 5.43
CA PHE A 25 -33.14 5.82 6.49
C PHE A 25 -33.86 5.85 7.85
N THR A 26 -34.88 6.72 8.00
CA THR A 26 -35.71 6.85 9.21
C THR A 26 -37.18 6.99 8.84
N PRO A 27 -38.12 6.27 9.50
CA PRO A 27 -39.55 6.43 9.22
C PRO A 27 -40.05 7.84 9.58
N GLY A 28 -40.66 8.54 8.62
CA GLY A 28 -41.25 9.88 8.83
C GLY A 28 -40.80 10.91 7.81
N ALA A 29 -41.30 12.15 7.91
CA ALA A 29 -40.86 13.25 7.06
C ALA A 29 -39.46 13.72 7.48
N GLU A 30 -38.52 13.72 6.53
CA GLU A 30 -37.14 14.18 6.71
C GLU A 30 -36.93 15.45 5.89
N PHE A 31 -36.25 16.45 6.45
CA PHE A 31 -35.85 17.64 5.70
C PHE A 31 -34.48 17.41 5.04
N HIS A 32 -34.47 17.29 3.72
CA HIS A 32 -33.26 17.13 2.94
C HIS A 32 -32.54 18.47 2.79
N LYS A 33 -31.34 18.55 3.37
CA LYS A 33 -30.54 19.79 3.50
C LYS A 33 -29.74 20.18 2.26
N GLY A 34 -29.80 19.35 1.22
CA GLY A 34 -29.09 19.53 -0.06
C GLY A 34 -29.89 19.00 -1.23
N VAL A 35 -29.20 18.72 -2.34
CA VAL A 35 -29.74 17.98 -3.49
C VAL A 35 -28.89 16.76 -3.76
N ASP A 36 -29.54 15.68 -4.19
CA ASP A 36 -28.86 14.45 -4.62
C ASP A 36 -28.83 14.42 -6.14
N LEU A 37 -27.63 14.42 -6.71
CA LEU A 37 -27.38 14.35 -8.15
C LEU A 37 -26.94 12.93 -8.52
N ALA A 38 -27.78 12.23 -9.27
CA ALA A 38 -27.48 10.87 -9.70
C ALA A 38 -26.34 10.87 -10.73
N ALA A 39 -25.27 10.14 -10.41
CA ALA A 39 -24.08 10.06 -11.23
C ALA A 39 -23.35 8.74 -11.02
N ALA A 40 -22.65 8.25 -12.04
CA ALA A 40 -21.93 6.98 -11.94
C ALA A 40 -20.77 7.06 -10.94
N THR A 41 -20.43 5.94 -10.29
CA THR A 41 -19.22 5.86 -9.46
C THR A 41 -18.00 6.28 -10.25
N GLY A 42 -17.17 7.14 -9.68
CA GLY A 42 -16.00 7.71 -10.34
C GLY A 42 -16.27 9.03 -11.08
N ALA A 43 -17.53 9.43 -11.28
CA ALA A 43 -17.86 10.72 -11.91
C ALA A 43 -17.25 11.90 -11.12
N PRO A 44 -16.87 13.01 -11.79
CA PRO A 44 -16.19 14.11 -11.12
C PRO A 44 -17.13 14.85 -10.17
N ILE A 45 -16.63 15.23 -9.00
CA ILE A 45 -17.23 16.25 -8.13
C ILE A 45 -16.34 17.49 -8.20
N LEU A 46 -16.90 18.63 -8.62
CA LEU A 46 -16.20 19.89 -8.79
C LEU A 46 -16.51 20.87 -7.64
N ALA A 47 -15.54 21.69 -7.27
CA ALA A 47 -15.76 22.83 -6.40
C ALA A 47 -16.69 23.83 -7.09
N THR A 48 -17.87 24.02 -6.54
CA THR A 48 -18.87 24.94 -7.11
C THR A 48 -18.38 26.40 -7.08
N LYS A 49 -17.53 26.79 -6.12
CA LYS A 49 -16.91 28.12 -6.07
C LYS A 49 -15.49 27.99 -5.52
N ALA A 50 -14.61 28.95 -5.81
CA ALA A 50 -13.26 28.97 -5.25
C ALA A 50 -13.34 29.08 -3.72
N GLY A 51 -12.42 28.46 -2.99
CA GLY A 51 -12.51 28.42 -1.54
C GLY A 51 -11.38 27.64 -0.87
N THR A 52 -11.42 27.58 0.46
CA THR A 52 -10.50 26.79 1.28
C THR A 52 -11.23 25.57 1.81
N VAL A 53 -10.61 24.39 1.71
CA VAL A 53 -11.17 23.15 2.25
C VAL A 53 -11.15 23.21 3.77
N LEU A 54 -12.32 23.28 4.40
CA LEU A 54 -12.46 23.17 5.85
C LEU A 54 -12.30 21.73 6.32
N THR A 55 -12.81 20.78 5.55
CA THR A 55 -12.75 19.35 5.88
C THR A 55 -12.72 18.53 4.60
N ALA A 56 -11.86 17.53 4.57
CA ALA A 56 -11.90 16.42 3.62
C ALA A 56 -11.61 15.14 4.40
N GLY A 57 -12.61 14.29 4.57
CA GLY A 57 -12.47 13.09 5.39
C GLY A 57 -13.73 12.25 5.46
N TRP A 58 -13.81 11.37 6.46
CA TRP A 58 -14.95 10.48 6.65
C TRP A 58 -15.98 11.05 7.64
N SER A 59 -17.26 10.87 7.33
CA SER A 59 -18.41 11.09 8.22
C SER A 59 -19.36 9.91 8.10
N ASN A 60 -20.00 9.49 9.19
CA ASN A 60 -20.93 8.35 9.15
C ASN A 60 -22.15 8.60 8.25
N SER A 61 -22.64 9.84 8.17
CA SER A 61 -23.76 10.19 7.30
C SER A 61 -23.31 10.53 5.87
N PHE A 62 -22.32 11.42 5.71
CA PHE A 62 -21.87 11.85 4.38
C PHE A 62 -20.88 10.86 3.72
N GLY A 63 -20.37 9.85 4.42
CA GLY A 63 -19.29 9.01 3.93
C GLY A 63 -18.00 9.81 3.75
N ASN A 64 -17.26 9.58 2.65
CA ASN A 64 -16.20 10.50 2.28
C ASN A 64 -16.82 11.81 1.79
N TRP A 65 -16.40 12.93 2.36
CA TRP A 65 -16.99 14.23 2.05
C TRP A 65 -15.98 15.37 2.08
N VAL A 66 -16.33 16.47 1.38
CA VAL A 66 -15.59 17.73 1.35
C VAL A 66 -16.49 18.86 1.86
N HIS A 67 -15.95 19.75 2.70
CA HIS A 67 -16.56 21.02 3.10
C HIS A 67 -15.65 22.16 2.67
N LEU A 68 -16.15 23.07 1.83
CA LEU A 68 -15.41 24.24 1.35
C LEU A 68 -15.95 25.52 1.99
N ASP A 69 -15.06 26.39 2.42
CA ASP A 69 -15.32 27.80 2.75
C ASP A 69 -15.01 28.70 1.56
N HIS A 70 -16.01 29.42 1.07
CA HIS A 70 -15.87 30.34 -0.06
C HIS A 70 -15.64 31.79 0.36
N GLY A 71 -15.55 32.06 1.66
CA GLY A 71 -15.55 33.41 2.21
C GLY A 71 -16.97 33.99 2.35
N ASP A 72 -17.06 35.16 2.99
CA ASP A 72 -18.31 35.93 3.18
C ASP A 72 -19.48 35.14 3.79
N GLY A 73 -19.16 34.14 4.62
CA GLY A 73 -20.15 33.30 5.29
C GLY A 73 -20.80 32.24 4.39
N VAL A 74 -20.27 32.01 3.18
CA VAL A 74 -20.77 31.00 2.23
C VAL A 74 -19.89 29.76 2.28
N THR A 75 -20.49 28.59 2.48
CA THR A 75 -19.79 27.30 2.43
C THR A 75 -20.58 26.28 1.60
N SER A 76 -19.90 25.27 1.07
CA SER A 76 -20.54 24.15 0.36
C SER A 76 -20.06 22.80 0.86
N ARG A 77 -20.91 21.77 0.77
CA ARG A 77 -20.58 20.40 1.17
C ARG A 77 -20.89 19.40 0.07
N TYR A 78 -20.03 18.40 -0.06
CA TYR A 78 -20.06 17.39 -1.09
C TYR A 78 -19.90 16.03 -0.44
N GLY A 79 -20.94 15.19 -0.48
CA GLY A 79 -20.99 13.89 0.19
C GLY A 79 -21.00 12.69 -0.74
N HIS A 80 -20.92 11.52 -0.11
CA HIS A 80 -20.96 10.17 -0.67
C HIS A 80 -19.85 9.85 -1.66
N ALA A 81 -18.69 10.48 -1.54
CA ALA A 81 -17.60 10.29 -2.48
C ALA A 81 -16.95 8.90 -2.38
N SER A 82 -16.50 8.36 -3.51
CA SER A 82 -15.65 7.15 -3.54
C SER A 82 -14.19 7.49 -3.18
N SER A 83 -13.74 8.68 -3.55
CA SER A 83 -12.41 9.21 -3.21
C SER A 83 -12.43 10.72 -3.04
N LEU A 84 -11.56 11.23 -2.17
CA LEU A 84 -11.33 12.67 -1.97
C LEU A 84 -10.01 13.03 -2.63
N LEU A 85 -9.99 14.13 -3.38
CA LEU A 85 -8.81 14.59 -4.15
C LEU A 85 -8.19 15.86 -3.57
N VAL A 86 -8.70 16.30 -2.41
CA VAL A 86 -8.25 17.49 -1.70
C VAL A 86 -8.14 17.20 -0.20
N SER A 87 -7.35 18.01 0.50
CA SER A 87 -7.13 17.91 1.95
C SER A 87 -7.56 19.17 2.68
N ALA A 88 -7.90 19.07 3.96
CA ALA A 88 -8.21 20.25 4.79
C ALA A 88 -7.06 21.28 4.75
N GLY A 89 -7.41 22.56 4.64
CA GLY A 89 -6.47 23.68 4.47
C GLY A 89 -6.09 23.98 3.02
N GLN A 90 -6.37 23.09 2.06
CA GLN A 90 -6.08 23.34 0.64
C GLN A 90 -7.00 24.41 0.06
N THR A 91 -6.46 25.35 -0.71
CA THR A 91 -7.26 26.25 -1.54
C THR A 91 -7.59 25.62 -2.88
N VAL A 92 -8.82 25.81 -3.35
CA VAL A 92 -9.32 25.26 -4.60
C VAL A 92 -9.94 26.35 -5.46
N SER A 93 -9.79 26.23 -6.78
CA SER A 93 -10.45 27.12 -7.74
C SER A 93 -11.86 26.64 -8.06
N ALA A 94 -12.75 27.54 -8.48
CA ALA A 94 -14.07 27.15 -8.99
C ALA A 94 -13.91 26.22 -10.19
N GLY A 95 -14.67 25.12 -10.22
CA GLY A 95 -14.57 24.07 -11.25
C GLY A 95 -13.41 23.08 -11.06
N GLN A 96 -12.56 23.24 -10.03
CA GLN A 96 -11.53 22.25 -9.71
C GLN A 96 -12.17 20.95 -9.25
N LYS A 97 -11.69 19.81 -9.74
CA LYS A 97 -12.14 18.48 -9.28
C LYS A 97 -11.65 18.25 -7.85
N ILE A 98 -12.57 18.03 -6.92
CA ILE A 98 -12.28 17.88 -5.48
C ILE A 98 -12.55 16.48 -4.94
N ALA A 99 -13.39 15.69 -5.61
CA ALA A 99 -13.72 14.33 -5.22
C ALA A 99 -14.26 13.53 -6.42
N THR A 100 -14.55 12.25 -6.22
CA THR A 100 -15.29 11.42 -7.18
C THR A 100 -16.55 10.84 -6.57
N VAL A 101 -17.64 10.79 -7.34
CA VAL A 101 -18.93 10.21 -6.91
C VAL A 101 -18.73 8.76 -6.48
N GLY A 102 -19.40 8.36 -5.41
CA GLY A 102 -19.40 6.99 -4.89
C GLY A 102 -20.70 6.68 -4.19
N SER A 103 -20.67 5.67 -3.33
CA SER A 103 -21.79 5.31 -2.46
C SER A 103 -21.23 4.93 -1.09
N THR A 104 -20.80 5.94 -0.34
CA THR A 104 -20.22 5.80 1.01
C THR A 104 -21.06 6.52 2.05
N GLY A 105 -21.02 6.09 3.31
CA GLY A 105 -21.88 6.64 4.35
C GLY A 105 -23.34 6.20 4.14
N TRP A 106 -24.30 7.06 4.46
CA TRP A 106 -25.73 6.76 4.30
C TRP A 106 -26.19 7.03 2.86
N SER A 107 -25.88 6.09 1.97
CA SER A 107 -26.20 6.15 0.55
C SER A 107 -26.78 4.82 0.08
N THR A 108 -27.82 4.85 -0.77
CA THR A 108 -28.44 3.63 -1.34
C THR A 108 -27.97 3.31 -2.76
N GLY A 109 -27.11 4.15 -3.34
CA GLY A 109 -26.52 3.97 -4.66
C GLY A 109 -25.68 5.18 -5.08
N PRO A 110 -24.90 5.11 -6.18
CA PRO A 110 -23.99 6.18 -6.57
C PRO A 110 -24.68 7.53 -6.86
N HIS A 111 -24.34 8.56 -6.08
CA HIS A 111 -24.80 9.95 -6.29
C HIS A 111 -23.91 10.95 -5.54
N LEU A 112 -23.97 12.22 -5.93
CA LEU A 112 -23.41 13.34 -5.16
C LEU A 112 -24.51 13.95 -4.29
N HIS A 113 -24.31 14.00 -2.99
CA HIS A 113 -25.10 14.84 -2.10
C HIS A 113 -24.44 16.21 -1.96
N PHE A 114 -25.14 17.28 -2.32
CA PHE A 114 -24.60 18.63 -2.42
C PHE A 114 -25.40 19.64 -1.59
N GLU A 115 -24.73 20.36 -0.68
CA GLU A 115 -25.32 21.43 0.15
C GLU A 115 -24.65 22.78 -0.11
N ILE A 116 -25.42 23.87 0.00
CA ILE A 116 -24.92 25.24 0.12
C ILE A 116 -25.42 25.81 1.44
N ILE A 117 -24.53 26.45 2.20
CA ILE A 117 -24.83 27.10 3.47
C ILE A 117 -24.42 28.57 3.38
N VAL A 118 -25.34 29.48 3.67
CA VAL A 118 -25.09 30.92 3.71
C VAL A 118 -25.38 31.41 5.12
N ASN A 119 -24.38 32.04 5.76
CA ASN A 119 -24.46 32.55 7.13
C ASN A 119 -24.99 31.52 8.14
N GLY A 120 -24.54 30.27 8.01
CA GLY A 120 -24.91 29.15 8.89
C GLY A 120 -26.26 28.48 8.58
N SER A 121 -27.01 28.97 7.58
CA SER A 121 -28.32 28.39 7.18
C SER A 121 -28.22 27.67 5.83
N VAL A 122 -28.68 26.42 5.78
CA VAL A 122 -28.74 25.64 4.53
C VAL A 122 -29.72 26.29 3.55
N GLN A 123 -29.31 26.42 2.30
CA GLN A 123 -30.09 26.99 1.20
C GLN A 123 -30.32 25.95 0.13
N ASN A 124 -31.33 26.14 -0.71
CA ASN A 124 -31.54 25.32 -1.89
C ASN A 124 -30.35 25.52 -2.86
N PRO A 125 -29.52 24.49 -3.14
CA PRO A 125 -28.34 24.65 -3.99
C PRO A 125 -28.67 25.08 -5.42
N LEU A 126 -29.86 24.71 -5.93
CA LEU A 126 -30.29 25.05 -7.29
C LEU A 126 -30.64 26.54 -7.48
N ASP A 127 -30.68 27.33 -6.41
CA ASP A 127 -30.82 28.79 -6.51
C ASP A 127 -29.45 29.46 -6.85
N PHE A 128 -28.35 28.71 -6.71
CA PHE A 128 -26.98 29.20 -6.91
C PHE A 128 -26.30 28.59 -8.14
N VAL A 129 -26.62 27.33 -8.48
CA VAL A 129 -26.03 26.61 -9.61
C VAL A 129 -27.11 26.02 -10.53
N SER A 130 -26.84 26.07 -11.83
CA SER A 130 -27.61 25.44 -12.89
C SER A 130 -26.71 24.58 -13.79
N ASP A 131 -27.31 23.64 -14.52
CA ASP A 131 -26.59 22.78 -15.48
C ASP A 131 -25.94 23.55 -16.64
N LYS A 132 -26.27 24.84 -16.80
CA LYS A 132 -25.67 25.77 -17.76
C LYS A 132 -24.44 26.48 -17.21
N ASP A 133 -24.20 26.43 -15.91
CA ASP A 133 -23.04 27.01 -15.23
C ASP A 133 -21.81 26.10 -15.39
N THR A 134 -21.44 25.88 -16.65
CA THR A 134 -20.28 25.10 -17.06
C THR A 134 -19.12 26.04 -17.40
N THR A 135 -17.90 25.63 -17.08
CA THR A 135 -16.70 26.45 -17.31
C THR A 135 -16.46 26.72 -18.81
N PRO A 136 -15.97 27.91 -19.21
CA PRO A 136 -15.59 28.18 -20.60
C PRO A 136 -14.53 27.21 -21.08
N THR A 137 -14.73 26.66 -22.27
CA THR A 137 -13.78 25.84 -23.03
C THR A 137 -12.48 26.62 -23.31
N SER A 138 -11.56 26.59 -22.35
CA SER A 138 -10.14 26.78 -22.60
C SER A 138 -9.51 25.40 -22.76
N LYS A 139 -8.74 25.22 -23.83
CA LYS A 139 -7.85 24.07 -23.99
C LYS A 139 -7.02 23.91 -22.71
N PRO A 140 -6.80 22.68 -22.22
CA PRO A 140 -6.14 22.48 -20.95
C PRO A 140 -4.70 23.01 -21.04
N SER A 141 -4.38 24.06 -20.29
CA SER A 141 -3.01 24.33 -19.88
C SER A 141 -2.72 23.40 -18.70
N ASP A 142 -1.83 22.44 -18.93
CA ASP A 142 -1.40 21.42 -17.99
C ASP A 142 -1.10 22.00 -16.60
N SER A 143 -1.78 21.46 -15.59
CA SER A 143 -1.16 21.19 -14.29
C SER A 143 -1.80 19.91 -13.76
N SER A 144 -1.20 18.81 -14.19
CA SER A 144 -1.44 17.46 -13.71
C SER A 144 -1.31 17.38 -12.20
N ASN A 145 -2.36 16.93 -11.51
CA ASN A 145 -2.18 16.22 -10.24
C ASN A 145 -2.77 14.83 -10.43
N ASN A 146 -1.85 13.90 -10.69
CA ASN A 146 -2.09 12.48 -10.88
C ASN A 146 -2.79 11.90 -9.65
N GLN A 147 -3.91 11.21 -9.88
CA GLN A 147 -4.26 10.06 -9.05
C GLN A 147 -3.22 8.97 -9.34
N HIS A 148 -2.46 8.56 -8.34
CA HIS A 148 -1.72 7.31 -8.38
C HIS A 148 -2.11 6.42 -7.20
N THR A 149 -2.81 5.36 -7.57
CA THR A 149 -2.73 4.04 -6.96
C THR A 149 -1.28 3.54 -7.06
N TRP A 150 -0.71 3.06 -5.94
CA TRP A 150 0.62 2.43 -5.81
C TRP A 150 1.70 2.98 -6.78
N GLU A 151 2.44 4.00 -6.34
CA GLU A 151 3.70 4.41 -6.97
C GLU A 151 4.87 3.68 -6.31
N SER A 152 5.58 2.83 -7.06
CA SER A 152 7.05 2.83 -6.93
C SER A 152 7.56 4.18 -7.45
N PRO A 153 8.58 4.79 -6.82
CA PRO A 153 8.45 6.12 -6.23
C PRO A 153 9.00 7.22 -7.14
N LYS A 154 9.21 8.41 -6.54
CA LYS A 154 9.97 9.59 -6.98
C LYS A 154 11.45 9.32 -7.40
N VAL A 155 11.69 8.19 -8.03
CA VAL A 155 12.94 7.54 -8.39
C VAL A 155 12.71 6.91 -9.76
N ASP A 156 13.65 7.06 -10.70
CA ASP A 156 13.46 6.56 -12.06
C ASP A 156 13.17 5.05 -12.06
N MET A 157 11.96 4.70 -12.54
CA MET A 157 11.46 3.33 -12.55
C MET A 157 12.31 2.42 -13.45
N LEU A 158 12.86 2.95 -14.55
CA LEU A 158 13.76 2.21 -15.42
C LEU A 158 15.07 1.88 -14.69
N GLU A 159 15.64 2.85 -14.00
CA GLU A 159 16.86 2.64 -13.21
C GLU A 159 16.64 1.63 -12.08
N TYR A 160 15.50 1.72 -11.40
CA TYR A 160 15.10 0.81 -10.33
C TYR A 160 14.94 -0.63 -10.83
N LEU A 161 14.21 -0.81 -11.93
CA LEU A 161 13.95 -2.13 -12.51
C LEU A 161 15.22 -2.71 -13.14
N GLY A 162 16.04 -1.87 -13.78
CA GLY A 162 17.37 -2.25 -14.23
C GLY A 162 18.28 -2.65 -13.08
N ALA A 163 18.18 -2.02 -11.91
CA ALA A 163 18.93 -2.45 -10.74
C ALA A 163 18.45 -3.79 -10.17
N LEU A 164 17.14 -4.03 -10.18
CA LEU A 164 16.56 -5.30 -9.76
C LEU A 164 16.94 -6.47 -10.68
N SER A 165 17.02 -6.26 -12.00
CA SER A 165 17.41 -7.32 -12.93
C SER A 165 18.87 -7.77 -12.76
N HIS A 166 19.73 -6.91 -12.23
CA HIS A 166 21.13 -7.22 -11.93
C HIS A 166 21.33 -7.96 -10.60
N LEU A 167 20.31 -8.00 -9.73
CA LEU A 167 20.28 -8.87 -8.57
C LEU A 167 20.02 -10.30 -9.05
N GLU A 168 21.02 -10.90 -9.70
CA GLU A 168 20.98 -12.31 -10.09
C GLU A 168 21.08 -13.19 -8.83
N MET A 169 19.98 -13.31 -8.09
CA MET A 169 19.86 -14.32 -7.03
C MET A 169 19.57 -15.71 -7.61
N SER A 170 19.24 -15.79 -8.91
CA SER A 170 18.97 -17.01 -9.67
C SER A 170 20.21 -17.64 -10.32
N SER A 171 21.34 -16.93 -10.48
CA SER A 171 22.55 -17.49 -11.11
C SER A 171 23.45 -18.27 -10.13
N VAL A 172 23.15 -18.21 -8.84
CA VAL A 172 23.82 -19.03 -7.82
C VAL A 172 23.30 -20.45 -7.91
N THR A 173 24.11 -21.36 -8.48
CA THR A 173 23.82 -22.79 -8.47
C THR A 173 23.69 -23.27 -7.02
N VAL A 174 22.54 -23.85 -6.68
CA VAL A 174 22.32 -24.47 -5.37
C VAL A 174 23.13 -25.76 -5.31
N ASP A 175 24.02 -25.87 -4.33
CA ASP A 175 24.60 -27.16 -3.97
C ASP A 175 23.61 -27.89 -3.06
N PHE A 176 22.76 -28.72 -3.66
CA PHE A 176 21.71 -29.45 -2.93
C PHE A 176 22.27 -30.43 -1.89
N ASN A 177 23.57 -30.69 -1.86
CA ASN A 177 24.21 -31.50 -0.81
C ASN A 177 24.54 -30.68 0.45
N LYS A 178 24.45 -29.35 0.40
CA LYS A 178 24.78 -28.44 1.50
C LYS A 178 23.55 -27.77 2.14
N VAL A 179 22.37 -27.98 1.56
CA VAL A 179 21.11 -27.48 2.10
C VAL A 179 20.48 -28.52 3.01
N THR A 180 19.75 -28.06 4.03
CA THR A 180 19.13 -28.90 5.05
C THR A 180 17.65 -29.03 4.79
N LYS A 181 17.13 -30.27 4.68
CA LYS A 181 15.69 -30.52 4.75
C LYS A 181 15.24 -30.44 6.21
N LYS A 182 14.10 -29.80 6.46
CA LYS A 182 13.50 -29.80 7.79
C LYS A 182 12.80 -31.11 8.08
N GLU A 183 12.83 -31.51 9.33
CA GLU A 183 12.07 -32.63 9.86
C GLU A 183 10.97 -32.10 10.78
N ILE A 184 9.98 -32.93 11.06
CA ILE A 184 8.92 -32.61 12.01
C ILE A 184 9.53 -32.70 13.41
N GLU A 185 9.47 -31.60 14.16
CA GLU A 185 9.99 -31.49 15.52
C GLU A 185 8.89 -30.91 16.43
N ASP A 186 8.79 -31.44 17.65
CA ASP A 186 8.02 -30.77 18.70
C ASP A 186 8.69 -29.43 19.03
N ILE A 187 7.87 -28.42 19.32
CA ILE A 187 8.33 -27.06 19.62
C ILE A 187 7.81 -26.61 20.98
N ASP A 188 8.63 -25.87 21.72
CA ASP A 188 8.23 -25.17 22.94
C ASP A 188 7.85 -23.73 22.60
N VAL A 189 6.58 -23.38 22.75
CA VAL A 189 6.05 -22.06 22.39
C VAL A 189 5.66 -21.29 23.64
N GLN A 190 6.31 -20.15 23.86
CA GLN A 190 6.10 -19.30 25.03
C GLN A 190 5.62 -17.92 24.60
N LEU A 191 4.42 -17.56 25.07
CA LEU A 191 3.78 -16.28 24.77
C LEU A 191 3.54 -15.51 26.07
N TYR A 192 3.99 -14.26 26.10
CA TYR A 192 3.83 -13.38 27.26
C TYR A 192 3.13 -12.08 26.89
N ILE A 193 2.20 -11.64 27.75
CA ILE A 193 1.59 -10.30 27.69
C ILE A 193 2.01 -9.52 28.93
N GLN A 194 2.60 -8.34 28.74
CA GLN A 194 3.03 -7.48 29.84
C GLN A 194 2.09 -6.27 30.01
N ASN A 195 1.53 -6.13 31.21
CA ASN A 195 0.75 -4.96 31.63
C ASN A 195 1.40 -4.31 32.85
N GLY A 196 2.07 -3.17 32.63
CA GLY A 196 2.89 -2.53 33.66
C GLY A 196 4.02 -3.46 34.11
N ASN A 197 4.04 -3.80 35.40
CA ASN A 197 5.04 -4.69 36.01
C ASN A 197 4.59 -6.17 36.06
N THR A 198 3.36 -6.47 35.64
CA THR A 198 2.83 -7.84 35.65
C THR A 198 3.01 -8.47 34.28
N ILE A 199 3.52 -9.69 34.25
CA ILE A 199 3.64 -10.53 33.05
C ILE A 199 2.63 -11.66 33.19
N TYR A 200 1.80 -11.81 32.16
CA TYR A 200 0.84 -12.90 32.02
C TYR A 200 1.33 -13.89 30.97
N GLU A 201 1.06 -15.16 31.21
CA GLU A 201 1.29 -16.26 30.28
C GLU A 201 -0.09 -16.86 29.96
N PRO A 202 -0.80 -16.32 28.95
CA PRO A 202 -2.15 -16.74 28.66
C PRO A 202 -2.17 -18.11 27.97
N ILE A 203 -3.23 -18.88 28.22
CA ILE A 203 -3.49 -20.11 27.48
C ILE A 203 -4.04 -19.74 26.10
N VAL A 204 -3.28 -20.06 25.05
CA VAL A 204 -3.70 -19.90 23.66
C VAL A 204 -4.63 -21.05 23.27
N LEU A 205 -5.70 -20.74 22.53
CA LEU A 205 -6.76 -21.69 22.20
C LEU A 205 -6.44 -22.56 20.97
N ASP A 206 -5.85 -21.96 19.93
CA ASP A 206 -5.60 -22.62 18.64
C ASP A 206 -4.12 -22.48 18.26
N GLU A 207 -3.83 -21.61 17.30
CA GLU A 207 -2.50 -21.32 16.80
C GLU A 207 -2.04 -19.91 17.18
N ILE A 208 -0.72 -19.72 17.14
CA ILE A 208 -0.09 -18.39 17.07
C ILE A 208 0.39 -18.21 15.65
N SER A 209 -0.05 -17.12 15.01
CA SER A 209 0.38 -16.72 13.67
C SER A 209 1.32 -15.53 13.76
N TRP A 210 2.53 -15.64 13.18
CA TRP A 210 3.46 -14.53 13.02
C TRP A 210 3.73 -14.28 11.54
N THR A 211 3.38 -13.10 11.02
CA THR A 211 3.59 -12.73 9.63
C THR A 211 4.64 -11.64 9.47
N THR A 212 5.43 -11.73 8.40
CA THR A 212 6.36 -10.67 7.98
C THR A 212 6.28 -10.47 6.47
N GLU A 213 6.54 -9.24 6.03
CA GLU A 213 6.61 -8.84 4.64
C GLU A 213 7.87 -8.00 4.40
N TRP A 214 8.50 -8.18 3.25
CA TRP A 214 9.82 -7.63 2.98
C TRP A 214 9.84 -6.09 2.81
N LYS A 215 8.68 -5.46 2.59
CA LYS A 215 8.55 -4.01 2.35
C LYS A 215 7.28 -3.43 2.98
N GLY A 216 7.39 -2.23 3.54
CA GLY A 216 6.25 -1.35 3.87
C GLY A 216 5.29 -1.82 4.97
N SER A 217 5.58 -2.95 5.61
CA SER A 217 4.67 -3.64 6.50
C SER A 217 5.36 -4.02 7.81
N PRO A 218 4.71 -3.78 8.96
CA PRO A 218 5.19 -4.29 10.23
C PRO A 218 4.98 -5.79 10.35
N GLY A 219 5.84 -6.46 11.12
CA GLY A 219 5.57 -7.81 11.56
C GLY A 219 4.31 -7.83 12.42
N GLN A 220 3.45 -8.83 12.18
CA GLN A 220 2.18 -8.97 12.87
C GLN A 220 2.15 -10.31 13.62
N LEU A 221 1.76 -10.27 14.88
CA LEU A 221 1.47 -11.44 15.68
C LEU A 221 -0.04 -11.51 15.94
N GLN A 222 -0.65 -12.66 15.68
CA GLN A 222 -2.06 -12.91 15.91
C GLN A 222 -2.25 -14.21 16.69
N PHE A 223 -3.11 -14.19 17.71
CA PHE A 223 -3.42 -15.36 18.53
C PHE A 223 -4.76 -15.15 19.25
N SER A 224 -5.36 -16.25 19.71
CA SER A 224 -6.64 -16.23 20.43
C SER A 224 -6.50 -16.84 21.81
N ILE A 225 -7.11 -16.21 22.81
CA ILE A 225 -7.14 -16.70 24.20
C ILE A 225 -8.58 -16.78 24.69
N LYS A 226 -8.82 -17.58 25.74
CA LYS A 226 -10.09 -17.50 26.48
C LYS A 226 -10.08 -16.30 27.42
N ALA A 227 -11.21 -15.61 27.52
CA ALA A 227 -11.39 -14.57 28.51
C ALA A 227 -11.21 -15.15 29.92
N ASP A 228 -10.23 -14.61 30.63
CA ASP A 228 -9.88 -14.95 32.00
C ASP A 228 -9.88 -13.67 32.83
N SER A 229 -10.59 -13.68 33.97
CA SER A 229 -10.67 -12.54 34.89
C SER A 229 -9.32 -12.18 35.53
N GLU A 230 -8.37 -13.13 35.56
CA GLU A 230 -7.04 -12.91 36.11
C GLU A 230 -6.08 -12.26 35.10
N VAL A 231 -6.28 -12.51 33.81
CA VAL A 231 -5.43 -11.99 32.73
C VAL A 231 -5.88 -10.60 32.31
N LYS A 232 -5.21 -9.56 32.82
CA LYS A 232 -5.54 -8.16 32.55
C LYS A 232 -4.59 -7.53 31.55
N PHE A 233 -5.11 -7.16 30.38
CA PHE A 233 -4.36 -6.49 29.33
C PHE A 233 -5.21 -5.50 28.55
N ALA A 234 -4.56 -4.62 27.80
CA ALA A 234 -5.17 -3.62 26.95
C ALA A 234 -4.32 -3.37 25.69
N GLU A 235 -4.86 -2.62 24.74
CA GLU A 235 -4.08 -2.07 23.63
C GLU A 235 -2.86 -1.29 24.19
N GLY A 236 -1.73 -1.40 23.50
CA GLY A 236 -0.44 -0.84 23.90
C GLY A 236 0.34 -1.70 24.90
N ASN A 237 -0.24 -2.76 25.48
CA ASN A 237 0.53 -3.73 26.27
C ASN A 237 1.49 -4.51 25.38
N ALA A 238 2.69 -4.81 25.92
CA ALA A 238 3.72 -5.50 25.17
C ALA A 238 3.41 -7.00 25.07
N VAL A 239 3.74 -7.60 23.93
CA VAL A 239 3.62 -9.03 23.68
C VAL A 239 4.98 -9.57 23.24
N ARG A 240 5.34 -10.75 23.77
CA ARG A 240 6.58 -11.44 23.39
C ARG A 240 6.27 -12.88 23.01
N LEU A 241 6.80 -13.31 21.86
CA LEU A 241 6.81 -14.70 21.43
C LEU A 241 8.23 -15.24 21.45
N THR A 242 8.41 -16.38 22.09
CA THR A 242 9.65 -17.16 22.10
C THR A 242 9.32 -18.58 21.65
N VAL A 243 10.13 -19.17 20.78
CA VAL A 243 9.97 -20.57 20.34
C VAL A 243 11.30 -21.29 20.46
N ASP A 244 11.34 -22.36 21.24
CA ASP A 244 12.56 -23.10 21.61
C ASP A 244 13.68 -22.18 22.15
N GLY A 245 13.29 -21.22 22.99
CA GLY A 245 14.20 -20.21 23.56
C GLY A 245 14.67 -19.14 22.56
N VAL A 246 14.25 -19.19 21.29
CA VAL A 246 14.53 -18.16 20.29
C VAL A 246 13.49 -17.06 20.36
N ASN A 247 13.94 -15.84 20.59
CA ASN A 247 13.14 -14.63 20.57
C ASN A 247 12.67 -14.32 19.14
N LEU A 248 11.36 -14.43 18.86
CA LEU A 248 10.82 -14.23 17.51
C LEU A 248 10.12 -12.89 17.34
N PHE A 249 9.29 -12.50 18.31
CA PHE A 249 8.46 -11.31 18.19
C PHE A 249 8.45 -10.52 19.50
N TYR A 250 8.63 -9.22 19.39
CA TYR A 250 8.38 -8.26 20.46
C TYR A 250 7.60 -7.09 19.88
N GLY A 251 6.39 -6.85 20.39
CA GLY A 251 5.51 -5.83 19.86
C GLY A 251 4.44 -5.42 20.86
N PHE A 252 3.40 -4.75 20.37
CA PHE A 252 2.35 -4.20 21.20
C PHE A 252 0.98 -4.58 20.67
N ILE A 253 0.02 -4.80 21.57
CA ILE A 253 -1.38 -5.08 21.20
C ILE A 253 -1.97 -3.84 20.54
N PHE A 254 -2.51 -3.98 19.33
CA PHE A 254 -3.22 -2.91 18.63
C PHE A 254 -4.70 -3.17 18.48
N THR A 255 -5.11 -4.44 18.52
CA THR A 255 -6.51 -4.81 18.32
C THR A 255 -6.86 -6.00 19.19
N GLN A 256 -8.04 -5.92 19.80
CA GLN A 256 -8.70 -7.02 20.48
C GLN A 256 -10.10 -7.16 19.91
N LYS A 257 -10.52 -8.38 19.57
CA LYS A 257 -11.90 -8.68 19.19
C LYS A 257 -12.43 -9.76 20.11
N ARG A 258 -13.67 -9.59 20.57
CA ARG A 258 -14.33 -10.53 21.49
C ARG A 258 -15.57 -11.10 20.84
N ASP A 259 -15.81 -12.38 21.04
CA ASP A 259 -17.04 -13.03 20.64
C ASP A 259 -17.95 -13.35 21.84
N LYS A 260 -19.14 -13.87 21.54
CA LYS A 260 -20.14 -14.29 22.54
C LYS A 260 -19.69 -15.50 23.37
N GLU A 261 -18.72 -16.26 22.89
CA GLU A 261 -18.19 -17.46 23.54
C GLU A 261 -17.09 -17.11 24.54
N GLY A 262 -16.65 -15.84 24.57
CA GLY A 262 -15.60 -15.36 25.44
C GLY A 262 -14.20 -15.62 24.87
N THR A 263 -14.08 -15.85 23.57
CA THR A 263 -12.79 -15.85 22.88
C THR A 263 -12.35 -14.41 22.66
N ILE A 264 -11.04 -14.15 22.83
CA ILE A 264 -10.42 -12.87 22.55
C ILE A 264 -9.34 -13.08 21.48
N GLU A 265 -9.61 -12.62 20.27
CA GLU A 265 -8.63 -12.56 19.18
C GLU A 265 -7.79 -11.29 19.36
N ILE A 266 -6.47 -11.44 19.38
CA ILE A 266 -5.52 -10.36 19.64
C ILE A 266 -4.63 -10.20 18.42
N THR A 267 -4.47 -8.96 17.97
CA THR A 267 -3.48 -8.59 16.95
C THR A 267 -2.48 -7.62 17.57
N ALA A 268 -1.22 -8.02 17.54
CA ALA A 268 -0.08 -7.21 17.94
C ALA A 268 0.82 -6.91 16.74
N PHE A 269 1.48 -5.77 16.75
CA PHE A 269 2.49 -5.42 15.75
C PHE A 269 3.82 -5.08 16.42
N ASP A 270 4.92 -5.35 15.73
CA ASP A 270 6.24 -4.88 16.14
C ASP A 270 6.37 -3.34 15.99
N GLN A 271 7.53 -2.80 16.35
CA GLN A 271 7.72 -1.35 16.34
C GLN A 271 7.74 -0.73 14.93
N LEU A 272 7.90 -1.50 13.86
CA LEU A 272 7.78 -0.97 12.50
C LEU A 272 6.37 -0.40 12.27
N ARG A 273 5.39 -0.79 13.09
CA ARG A 273 4.03 -0.25 13.03
C ARG A 273 4.00 1.27 13.18
N TYR A 274 4.94 1.84 13.92
CA TYR A 274 5.05 3.28 14.10
C TYR A 274 5.65 3.99 12.87
N LEU A 275 6.28 3.25 11.95
CA LEU A 275 6.73 3.78 10.66
C LEU A 275 5.57 4.05 9.68
N LYS A 276 4.34 3.65 10.02
CA LYS A 276 3.11 4.05 9.28
C LYS A 276 2.68 5.49 9.58
N ASN A 277 3.28 6.15 10.58
CA ASN A 277 3.05 7.57 10.80
C ASN A 277 3.55 8.38 9.59
N LYS A 278 2.98 9.57 9.41
CA LYS A 278 3.38 10.52 8.36
C LYS A 278 4.12 11.70 8.94
N ASP A 279 5.11 12.18 8.21
CA ASP A 279 5.86 13.40 8.54
C ASP A 279 6.54 13.97 7.28
N SER A 280 7.19 15.11 7.42
CA SER A 280 8.00 15.72 6.36
C SER A 280 9.48 15.79 6.79
N TYR A 281 10.37 15.26 5.95
CA TYR A 281 11.81 15.24 6.17
C TYR A 281 12.56 16.00 5.08
N ILE A 282 13.54 16.79 5.51
CA ILE A 282 14.59 17.31 4.64
C ILE A 282 15.91 16.77 5.15
N TYR A 283 16.61 16.03 4.32
CA TYR A 283 17.90 15.43 4.69
C TYR A 283 18.92 15.57 3.58
N THR A 284 20.17 15.80 3.98
CA THR A 284 21.29 16.01 3.08
C THR A 284 22.49 15.17 3.50
N ASN A 285 23.22 14.66 2.52
CA ASN A 285 24.43 13.85 2.68
C ASN A 285 24.25 12.68 3.66
N LYS A 286 23.21 11.87 3.47
CA LYS A 286 22.93 10.69 4.32
C LYS A 286 22.85 9.40 3.54
N THR A 287 23.32 8.31 4.14
CA THR A 287 22.96 6.97 3.70
C THR A 287 21.56 6.59 4.17
N ALA A 288 20.95 5.58 3.54
CA ALA A 288 19.64 5.09 3.96
C ALA A 288 19.67 4.56 5.40
N GLY A 289 20.75 3.88 5.81
CA GLY A 289 20.96 3.45 7.21
C GLY A 289 21.00 4.63 8.19
N GLN A 290 21.68 5.73 7.83
CA GLN A 290 21.69 6.95 8.65
C GLN A 290 20.33 7.64 8.72
N LEU A 291 19.54 7.59 7.64
CA LEU A 291 18.16 8.08 7.64
C LEU A 291 17.27 7.24 8.56
N VAL A 292 17.38 5.92 8.53
CA VAL A 292 16.67 5.01 9.45
C VAL A 292 17.00 5.37 10.90
N GLN A 293 18.28 5.56 11.24
CA GLN A 293 18.69 5.96 12.59
C GLN A 293 18.15 7.33 13.02
N MET A 294 18.08 8.29 12.09
CA MET A 294 17.48 9.61 12.32
C MET A 294 16.00 9.50 12.64
N ILE A 295 15.22 8.85 11.78
CA ILE A 295 13.78 8.65 11.96
C ILE A 295 13.51 7.86 13.26
N ALA A 296 14.29 6.81 13.52
CA ALA A 296 14.17 6.03 14.73
C ALA A 296 14.34 6.89 15.99
N LYS A 297 15.35 7.78 16.00
CA LYS A 297 15.56 8.72 17.11
C LYS A 297 14.38 9.66 17.29
N ASP A 298 13.86 10.24 16.21
CA ASP A 298 12.77 11.22 16.25
C ASP A 298 11.46 10.59 16.75
N PHE A 299 11.22 9.31 16.45
CA PHE A 299 10.05 8.55 16.88
C PHE A 299 10.30 7.65 18.10
N ASN A 300 11.45 7.78 18.76
CA ASN A 300 11.85 6.99 19.93
C ASN A 300 11.79 5.47 19.72
N LEU A 301 12.11 5.02 18.50
CA LEU A 301 12.24 3.62 18.12
C LEU A 301 13.65 3.11 18.47
N GLN A 302 13.76 1.82 18.70
CA GLN A 302 15.03 1.21 19.10
C GLN A 302 15.75 0.67 17.87
N CYS A 303 16.98 1.12 17.61
CA CYS A 303 17.82 0.53 16.58
C CYS A 303 18.60 -0.68 17.11
N GLY A 304 18.66 -1.72 16.28
CA GLY A 304 19.57 -2.86 16.39
C GLY A 304 20.73 -2.70 15.41
N ASP A 305 20.98 -3.75 14.64
CA ASP A 305 22.02 -3.75 13.62
C ASP A 305 21.53 -3.02 12.36
N ILE A 306 22.09 -1.85 12.09
CA ILE A 306 21.75 -1.04 10.91
C ILE A 306 22.95 -1.04 9.97
N ALA A 307 22.84 -1.75 8.85
CA ALA A 307 23.91 -1.79 7.85
C ALA A 307 24.24 -0.40 7.29
N ASP A 308 25.53 -0.14 7.09
CA ASP A 308 25.97 1.01 6.28
C ASP A 308 25.69 0.72 4.80
N THR A 309 24.69 1.41 4.25
CA THR A 309 24.25 1.20 2.89
C THR A 309 25.19 1.81 1.83
N GLY A 310 26.16 2.64 2.25
CA GLY A 310 27.28 3.12 1.44
C GLY A 310 26.95 4.08 0.28
N PHE A 311 25.68 4.30 -0.04
CA PHE A 311 25.24 5.35 -0.98
C PHE A 311 24.86 6.60 -0.21
N ILE A 312 25.51 7.73 -0.51
CA ILE A 312 25.23 9.02 0.10
C ILE A 312 24.22 9.75 -0.77
N ILE A 313 23.03 10.02 -0.22
CA ILE A 313 21.97 10.80 -0.85
C ILE A 313 22.26 12.28 -0.57
N GLU A 314 22.57 13.05 -1.62
CA GLU A 314 23.03 14.43 -1.51
C GLU A 314 21.99 15.34 -0.84
N SER A 315 20.74 15.29 -1.30
CA SER A 315 19.63 16.06 -0.74
C SER A 315 18.28 15.47 -1.17
N ARG A 316 17.32 15.36 -0.25
CA ARG A 316 15.91 15.11 -0.56
C ARG A 316 14.97 15.87 0.35
N ILE A 317 13.77 16.07 -0.19
CA ILE A 317 12.59 16.55 0.53
C ILE A 317 11.54 15.45 0.39
N GLU A 318 11.04 14.98 1.52
CA GLU A 318 9.93 14.05 1.62
C GLU A 318 8.83 14.79 2.37
N ASP A 319 7.68 14.99 1.73
CA ASP A 319 6.62 15.83 2.27
C ASP A 319 5.36 14.98 2.54
N ASN A 320 4.92 14.97 3.80
CA ASN A 320 3.74 14.27 4.30
C ASN A 320 3.66 12.79 3.83
N SER A 321 4.82 12.14 3.71
CA SER A 321 4.97 10.72 3.37
C SER A 321 4.95 9.87 4.62
N THR A 322 4.63 8.58 4.51
CA THR A 322 4.87 7.70 5.65
C THR A 322 6.38 7.57 5.89
N LEU A 323 6.78 7.27 7.12
CA LEU A 323 8.18 6.99 7.42
C LEU A 323 8.68 5.77 6.64
N PHE A 324 7.80 4.77 6.43
CA PHE A 324 8.07 3.65 5.52
C PHE A 324 8.42 4.10 4.11
N ASP A 325 7.60 4.95 3.49
CA ASP A 325 7.85 5.44 2.12
C ASP A 325 9.15 6.25 2.07
N THR A 326 9.38 7.08 3.09
CA THR A 326 10.60 7.89 3.22
C THR A 326 11.85 7.03 3.27
N ILE A 327 11.83 5.95 4.05
CA ILE A 327 12.93 4.99 4.13
C ILE A 327 13.04 4.19 2.82
N GLN A 328 11.93 3.70 2.27
CA GLN A 328 11.91 2.90 1.05
C GLN A 328 12.49 3.68 -0.14
N ASN A 329 12.16 4.96 -0.29
CA ASN A 329 12.74 5.83 -1.32
C ASN A 329 14.27 5.89 -1.22
N ALA A 330 14.81 6.00 0.00
CA ALA A 330 16.26 6.01 0.22
C ALA A 330 16.91 4.65 -0.08
N LEU A 331 16.22 3.55 0.23
CA LEU A 331 16.66 2.19 -0.11
C LEU A 331 16.61 1.93 -1.62
N ASP A 332 15.61 2.45 -2.33
CA ASP A 332 15.47 2.32 -3.77
C ASP A 332 16.56 3.09 -4.51
N LEU A 333 16.89 4.31 -4.06
CA LEU A 333 18.04 5.06 -4.57
C LEU A 333 19.37 4.35 -4.32
N THR A 334 19.50 3.72 -3.15
CA THR A 334 20.68 2.90 -2.82
C THR A 334 20.77 1.71 -3.76
N LEU A 335 19.67 1.01 -4.01
CA LEU A 335 19.60 -0.11 -4.93
C LEU A 335 20.02 0.33 -6.34
N ILE A 336 19.50 1.44 -6.84
CA ILE A 336 19.87 1.97 -8.16
C ILE A 336 21.36 2.21 -8.28
N SER A 337 21.93 2.85 -7.26
CA SER A 337 23.30 3.36 -7.31
C SER A 337 24.35 2.32 -6.95
N LYS A 338 24.02 1.35 -6.08
CA LYS A 338 24.95 0.34 -5.55
C LYS A 338 24.63 -1.08 -6.00
N LYS A 339 23.48 -1.30 -6.64
CA LYS A 339 22.96 -2.63 -7.01
C LYS A 339 22.87 -3.57 -5.81
N LYS A 340 22.59 -3.01 -4.62
CA LYS A 340 22.44 -3.75 -3.37
C LYS A 340 21.05 -3.50 -2.80
N LEU A 341 20.34 -4.59 -2.52
CA LEU A 341 19.02 -4.56 -1.92
C LEU A 341 19.15 -4.76 -0.41
N TYR A 342 18.48 -3.89 0.34
CA TYR A 342 18.44 -3.97 1.80
C TYR A 342 17.00 -4.15 2.28
N VAL A 343 16.84 -4.92 3.35
CA VAL A 343 15.56 -5.19 3.99
C VAL A 343 15.58 -4.59 5.38
N LEU A 344 14.60 -3.73 5.67
CA LEU A 344 14.34 -3.21 7.01
C LEU A 344 13.32 -4.13 7.69
N TYR A 345 13.65 -4.64 8.86
CA TYR A 345 12.76 -5.49 9.64
C TYR A 345 12.94 -5.24 11.16
N ASP A 346 12.04 -5.76 11.98
CA ASP A 346 12.20 -5.76 13.44
C ASP A 346 12.83 -7.08 13.91
N ASP A 347 13.87 -6.98 14.74
CA ASP A 347 14.52 -8.10 15.38
C ASP A 347 14.31 -8.03 16.90
N PHE A 348 13.13 -8.49 17.32
CA PHE A 348 12.71 -8.54 18.72
C PHE A 348 12.79 -7.17 19.41
N GLY A 349 12.08 -6.20 18.84
CA GLY A 349 11.98 -4.83 19.35
C GLY A 349 13.13 -3.94 18.92
N LYS A 350 13.91 -4.33 17.90
CA LYS A 350 15.03 -3.57 17.36
C LYS A 350 14.99 -3.48 15.84
N LEU A 351 14.92 -2.25 15.31
CA LEU A 351 14.98 -1.97 13.89
C LEU A 351 16.33 -2.46 13.35
N THR A 352 16.28 -3.32 12.35
CA THR A 352 17.44 -3.98 11.78
C THR A 352 17.40 -3.81 10.26
N LEU A 353 18.52 -3.40 9.67
CA LEU A 353 18.66 -3.18 8.24
C LEU A 353 19.80 -4.07 7.73
N LYS A 354 19.50 -5.01 6.83
CA LYS A 354 20.50 -5.94 6.28
C LYS A 354 20.47 -5.99 4.76
N ASN A 355 21.62 -6.24 4.15
CA ASN A 355 21.69 -6.63 2.75
C ASN A 355 21.02 -8.00 2.59
N ILE A 356 20.17 -8.15 1.57
CA ILE A 356 19.43 -9.38 1.33
C ILE A 356 20.36 -10.57 1.05
N GLU A 357 21.54 -10.32 0.49
CA GLU A 357 22.56 -11.34 0.22
C GLU A 357 23.08 -12.00 1.50
N ASP A 358 23.06 -11.27 2.62
CA ASP A 358 23.48 -11.75 3.94
C ASP A 358 22.35 -12.48 4.70
N MET A 359 21.15 -12.57 4.11
CA MET A 359 19.96 -13.22 4.69
C MET A 359 19.68 -14.59 4.07
N ARG A 360 20.69 -15.21 3.44
CA ARG A 360 20.59 -16.57 2.90
C ARG A 360 20.51 -17.61 4.01
N LEU A 361 19.59 -18.55 3.85
CA LEU A 361 19.41 -19.71 4.72
C LEU A 361 19.51 -20.98 3.86
N ASP A 362 20.38 -21.89 4.27
CA ASP A 362 20.59 -23.17 3.58
C ASP A 362 19.53 -24.20 4.02
N ILE A 363 18.25 -23.84 3.82
CA ILE A 363 17.10 -24.73 3.99
C ILE A 363 16.53 -25.10 2.61
N LEU A 364 16.11 -26.35 2.46
CA LEU A 364 15.51 -26.87 1.24
C LEU A 364 13.99 -26.98 1.39
N VAL A 365 13.27 -26.38 0.44
CA VAL A 365 11.84 -26.57 0.22
C VAL A 365 11.62 -27.36 -1.06
N ASP A 366 10.95 -28.49 -0.95
CA ASP A 366 10.62 -29.42 -2.04
C ASP A 366 9.28 -30.11 -1.78
N ASN A 367 8.90 -31.07 -2.64
CA ASN A 367 7.65 -31.82 -2.52
C ASN A 367 7.51 -32.66 -1.23
N GLU A 368 8.58 -32.90 -0.47
CA GLU A 368 8.53 -33.67 0.79
C GLU A 368 8.35 -32.75 2.02
N THR A 369 8.84 -31.52 1.92
CA THR A 369 8.90 -30.53 3.01
C THR A 369 7.79 -29.48 2.93
N ALA A 370 6.96 -29.52 1.89
CA ALA A 370 5.80 -28.66 1.68
C ALA A 370 4.53 -29.49 1.52
N GLU A 371 3.40 -29.03 2.10
CA GLU A 371 2.11 -29.69 1.96
C GLU A 371 1.48 -29.43 0.58
N ASN A 372 1.56 -28.19 0.10
CA ASN A 372 0.99 -27.80 -1.19
C ASN A 372 1.73 -26.59 -1.78
N TYR A 373 1.52 -26.34 -3.06
CA TYR A 373 1.91 -25.08 -3.69
C TYR A 373 0.82 -24.58 -4.64
N SER A 374 0.74 -23.26 -4.76
CA SER A 374 -0.06 -22.58 -5.78
C SER A 374 0.89 -21.88 -6.74
N TYR A 375 0.82 -22.28 -8.00
CA TYR A 375 1.62 -21.72 -9.07
C TYR A 375 0.73 -21.09 -10.13
N THR A 376 0.91 -19.78 -10.35
CA THR A 376 0.14 -19.02 -11.34
C THR A 376 1.05 -18.46 -12.41
N THR A 377 0.63 -18.58 -13.67
CA THR A 377 1.21 -17.84 -14.80
C THR A 377 0.13 -16.92 -15.35
N THR A 378 0.46 -15.65 -15.61
CA THR A 378 -0.51 -14.66 -16.08
C THR A 378 0.10 -13.64 -17.03
N ILE A 379 -0.75 -13.14 -17.93
CA ILE A 379 -0.50 -11.95 -18.77
C ILE A 379 -1.51 -10.83 -18.46
N ASP A 380 -2.33 -11.02 -17.43
CA ASP A 380 -3.39 -10.09 -16.98
C ASP A 380 -2.96 -9.32 -15.72
N SER A 381 -1.66 -9.05 -15.60
CA SER A 381 -1.07 -8.32 -14.47
C SER A 381 0.23 -7.67 -14.94
N ASP A 382 0.22 -6.35 -15.15
CA ASP A 382 1.37 -5.53 -15.57
C ASP A 382 2.25 -6.18 -16.66
N THR A 383 1.60 -6.78 -17.66
CA THR A 383 2.23 -7.42 -18.81
C THR A 383 1.87 -6.62 -20.05
N TYR A 384 2.88 -6.14 -20.78
CA TYR A 384 2.68 -5.25 -21.91
C TYR A 384 3.59 -5.62 -23.08
N ASN A 385 2.97 -5.92 -24.22
CA ASN A 385 3.66 -6.21 -25.48
C ASN A 385 3.72 -4.99 -26.42
N LYS A 386 3.23 -3.84 -25.94
CA LYS A 386 3.34 -2.54 -26.59
C LYS A 386 3.56 -1.44 -25.57
N ILE A 387 4.69 -0.76 -25.64
CA ILE A 387 5.00 0.41 -24.82
C ILE A 387 4.84 1.66 -25.68
N LYS A 388 4.06 2.63 -25.19
CA LYS A 388 3.87 3.92 -25.85
C LYS A 388 4.16 5.06 -24.88
N LEU A 389 5.29 5.72 -25.05
CA LEU A 389 5.70 6.85 -24.23
C LEU A 389 5.50 8.15 -25.01
N ALA A 390 5.06 9.22 -24.35
CA ALA A 390 4.81 10.51 -25.00
C ALA A 390 5.47 11.67 -24.25
N TYR A 391 6.26 12.48 -24.95
CA TYR A 391 6.81 13.73 -24.41
C TYR A 391 6.06 14.92 -25.01
N ASP A 392 5.47 15.76 -24.15
CA ASP A 392 4.89 17.04 -24.54
C ASP A 392 5.99 18.11 -24.42
N ASN A 393 6.47 18.61 -25.55
CA ASN A 393 7.51 19.63 -25.59
C ASN A 393 6.88 21.03 -25.60
N ASP A 394 6.76 21.63 -24.42
CA ASP A 394 6.16 22.97 -24.23
C ASP A 394 6.91 24.08 -24.98
N ASP A 395 8.21 23.93 -25.24
CA ASP A 395 9.02 24.92 -25.95
C ASP A 395 8.68 24.97 -27.45
N THR A 396 8.31 23.82 -28.03
CA THR A 396 7.99 23.68 -29.46
C THR A 396 6.49 23.53 -29.75
N GLY A 397 5.69 23.25 -28.72
CA GLY A 397 4.27 22.90 -28.82
C GLY A 397 4.00 21.58 -29.53
N THR A 398 4.98 20.67 -29.59
CA THR A 398 4.87 19.37 -30.26
C THR A 398 4.82 18.21 -29.27
N ARG A 399 4.15 17.11 -29.65
CA ARG A 399 4.18 15.84 -28.91
C ARG A 399 5.05 14.85 -29.66
N GLU A 400 6.10 14.40 -29.01
CA GLU A 400 6.94 13.30 -29.45
C GLU A 400 6.39 11.99 -28.90
N VAL A 401 6.34 10.94 -29.72
CA VAL A 401 5.80 9.64 -29.33
C VAL A 401 6.83 8.57 -29.64
N TYR A 402 7.17 7.78 -28.63
CA TYR A 402 8.11 6.68 -28.68
C TYR A 402 7.34 5.38 -28.49
N ILE A 403 7.50 4.43 -29.42
CA ILE A 403 6.79 3.15 -29.39
C ILE A 403 7.79 2.01 -29.51
N ALA A 404 7.72 1.08 -28.57
CA ALA A 404 8.35 -0.23 -28.66
C ALA A 404 7.24 -1.31 -28.61
N GLN A 405 7.32 -2.34 -29.45
CA GLN A 405 6.29 -3.38 -29.49
C GLN A 405 6.84 -4.71 -29.98
N ASP A 406 6.23 -5.80 -29.53
CA ASP A 406 6.55 -7.16 -29.96
C ASP A 406 5.40 -7.74 -30.79
N THR A 407 5.63 -7.88 -32.10
CA THR A 407 4.60 -8.41 -33.02
C THR A 407 4.29 -9.88 -32.79
N GLY A 408 5.24 -10.67 -32.28
CA GLY A 408 5.03 -12.09 -31.97
C GLY A 408 4.03 -12.24 -30.84
N ASN A 409 4.32 -11.63 -29.69
CA ASN A 409 3.45 -11.68 -28.53
C ASN A 409 2.13 -10.93 -28.76
N ILE A 410 2.08 -9.90 -29.62
CA ILE A 410 0.80 -9.27 -30.04
C ILE A 410 -0.08 -10.27 -30.81
N ASN A 411 0.51 -11.09 -31.69
CA ASN A 411 -0.25 -12.09 -32.43
C ASN A 411 -0.78 -13.19 -31.51
N GLU A 412 -0.04 -13.54 -30.46
CA GLU A 412 -0.44 -14.57 -29.50
C GLU A 412 -1.43 -14.07 -28.44
N TRP A 413 -1.19 -12.89 -27.87
CA TRP A 413 -1.89 -12.39 -26.67
C TRP A 413 -2.87 -11.25 -26.96
N GLY A 414 -2.90 -10.72 -28.19
CA GLY A 414 -3.55 -9.46 -28.49
C GLY A 414 -2.72 -8.26 -28.02
N VAL A 415 -3.23 -7.04 -28.20
CA VAL A 415 -2.48 -5.82 -27.82
C VAL A 415 -2.67 -5.51 -26.34
N LEU A 416 -1.58 -5.59 -25.58
CA LEU A 416 -1.49 -5.16 -24.18
C LEU A 416 -0.58 -3.93 -24.11
N GLN A 417 -1.17 -2.75 -23.91
CA GLN A 417 -0.45 -1.48 -24.05
C GLN A 417 -0.18 -0.77 -22.73
N TYR A 418 1.08 -0.44 -22.47
CA TYR A 418 1.50 0.51 -21.45
C TYR A 418 1.59 1.93 -22.03
N HIS A 419 1.17 2.94 -21.27
CA HIS A 419 1.26 4.33 -21.68
C HIS A 419 1.64 5.27 -20.53
N GLU A 420 2.70 6.05 -20.73
CA GLU A 420 3.22 7.01 -19.75
C GLU A 420 3.66 8.31 -20.47
N LYS A 421 3.56 9.45 -19.78
CA LYS A 421 4.15 10.72 -20.23
C LYS A 421 5.59 10.84 -19.76
N LEU A 422 6.49 11.25 -20.64
CA LEU A 422 7.90 11.49 -20.34
C LEU A 422 8.13 12.90 -19.78
N GLN A 423 9.18 13.04 -18.99
CA GLN A 423 9.75 14.30 -18.53
C GLN A 423 10.82 14.84 -19.49
N LYS A 424 11.06 16.15 -19.43
CA LYS A 424 12.08 16.81 -20.23
C LYS A 424 13.46 16.26 -19.92
N GLY A 425 14.16 15.76 -20.94
CA GLY A 425 15.51 15.20 -20.83
C GLY A 425 15.58 13.68 -20.74
N GLU A 426 14.44 12.98 -20.65
CA GLU A 426 14.41 11.51 -20.68
C GLU A 426 14.64 10.95 -22.10
N ASN A 427 15.37 9.83 -22.21
CA ASN A 427 15.56 9.13 -23.48
C ASN A 427 14.36 8.21 -23.78
N GLY A 428 13.33 8.76 -24.43
CA GLY A 428 12.06 8.06 -24.68
C GLY A 428 12.18 6.76 -25.48
N ALA A 429 13.11 6.67 -26.44
CA ALA A 429 13.29 5.47 -27.24
C ALA A 429 13.92 4.32 -26.44
N GLU A 430 14.96 4.62 -25.66
CA GLU A 430 15.64 3.65 -24.81
C GLU A 430 14.72 3.17 -23.68
N LYS A 431 14.02 4.09 -23.02
CA LYS A 431 13.03 3.77 -21.98
C LYS A 431 11.91 2.88 -22.51
N ALA A 432 11.38 3.17 -23.72
CA ALA A 432 10.34 2.34 -24.33
C ALA A 432 10.82 0.90 -24.60
N ASN A 433 12.04 0.73 -25.13
CA ASN A 433 12.60 -0.60 -25.40
C ASN A 433 12.85 -1.39 -24.12
N ALA A 434 13.41 -0.74 -23.10
CA ALA A 434 13.70 -1.42 -21.84
C ALA A 434 12.42 -1.76 -21.05
N TYR A 435 11.38 -0.91 -21.11
CA TYR A 435 10.06 -1.26 -20.59
C TYR A 435 9.46 -2.45 -21.35
N LEU A 436 9.65 -2.52 -22.66
CA LEU A 436 9.16 -3.66 -23.45
C LEU A 436 9.86 -4.94 -23.01
N GLU A 437 11.19 -4.94 -22.90
CA GLU A 437 11.96 -6.10 -22.42
C GLU A 437 11.52 -6.55 -21.02
N LEU A 438 11.15 -5.60 -20.16
CA LEU A 438 10.72 -5.89 -18.81
C LEU A 438 9.29 -6.43 -18.73
N TYR A 439 8.33 -5.79 -19.41
CA TYR A 439 6.91 -6.09 -19.25
C TYR A 439 6.40 -7.12 -20.26
N ASN A 440 7.10 -7.37 -21.36
CA ASN A 440 6.68 -8.30 -22.41
C ASN A 440 7.02 -9.77 -22.07
N LYS A 441 6.61 -10.22 -20.88
CA LYS A 441 6.79 -11.59 -20.42
C LYS A 441 5.65 -12.00 -19.49
N LYS A 442 5.33 -13.29 -19.49
CA LYS A 442 4.37 -13.84 -18.52
C LYS A 442 4.88 -13.59 -17.10
N LYS A 443 4.00 -13.12 -16.22
CA LYS A 443 4.26 -13.08 -14.78
C LYS A 443 4.06 -14.45 -14.18
N ARG A 444 4.90 -14.81 -13.22
CA ARG A 444 4.86 -16.08 -12.50
C ARG A 444 4.82 -15.80 -11.01
N ASN A 445 3.84 -16.35 -10.31
CA ASN A 445 3.69 -16.24 -8.86
C ASN A 445 3.77 -17.65 -8.26
N LEU A 446 4.59 -17.81 -7.21
CA LEU A 446 4.72 -19.06 -6.47
C LEU A 446 4.40 -18.81 -5.00
N LYS A 447 3.37 -19.52 -4.53
CA LYS A 447 3.06 -19.66 -3.11
C LYS A 447 3.24 -21.12 -2.71
N ILE A 448 3.81 -21.34 -1.54
CA ILE A 448 4.00 -22.68 -0.98
C ILE A 448 3.38 -22.68 0.41
N ASP A 449 2.42 -23.56 0.64
CA ASP A 449 1.63 -23.65 1.86
C ASP A 449 2.09 -24.87 2.69
N GLY A 450 2.06 -24.74 4.02
CA GLY A 450 2.40 -25.83 4.92
C GLY A 450 3.86 -26.30 4.80
N VAL A 451 4.80 -25.38 4.61
CA VAL A 451 6.24 -25.68 4.62
C VAL A 451 6.70 -25.97 6.05
N LEU A 452 7.49 -27.02 6.26
CA LEU A 452 8.10 -27.30 7.57
C LEU A 452 8.94 -26.11 8.07
N GLY A 453 8.67 -25.69 9.30
CA GLY A 453 9.11 -24.40 9.80
C GLY A 453 10.62 -24.26 10.10
N ASP A 454 11.17 -23.07 9.79
CA ASP A 454 12.44 -22.61 10.33
C ASP A 454 12.26 -21.20 10.92
N LYS A 455 12.53 -21.09 12.22
CA LYS A 455 12.41 -19.87 13.03
C LYS A 455 13.23 -18.67 12.52
N ARG A 456 14.25 -18.92 11.69
CA ARG A 456 15.11 -17.87 11.10
C ARG A 456 14.53 -17.27 9.83
N VAL A 457 13.65 -18.02 9.14
CA VAL A 457 12.98 -17.52 7.94
C VAL A 457 12.14 -16.32 8.32
N ARG A 458 12.28 -15.27 7.54
CA ARG A 458 11.47 -14.04 7.57
C ARG A 458 11.47 -13.45 6.18
N ALA A 459 10.55 -12.54 5.90
CA ALA A 459 10.58 -11.85 4.63
C ALA A 459 11.93 -11.14 4.40
N GLY A 460 12.47 -11.24 3.18
CA GLY A 460 13.84 -10.90 2.82
C GLY A 460 14.82 -12.09 2.89
N SER A 461 14.52 -13.16 3.61
CA SER A 461 15.39 -14.34 3.63
C SER A 461 15.41 -15.03 2.27
N SER A 462 16.53 -15.65 1.92
CA SER A 462 16.62 -16.49 0.73
C SER A 462 16.73 -17.95 1.10
N ILE A 463 15.93 -18.80 0.46
CA ILE A 463 15.83 -20.25 0.75
C ILE A 463 15.99 -21.06 -0.53
N ALA A 464 16.50 -22.28 -0.45
CA ALA A 464 16.62 -23.13 -1.63
C ALA A 464 15.28 -23.80 -1.94
N VAL A 465 14.85 -23.74 -3.19
CA VAL A 465 13.60 -24.36 -3.65
C VAL A 465 13.89 -25.36 -4.77
N LEU A 466 13.34 -26.56 -4.64
CA LEU A 466 13.39 -27.61 -5.65
C LEU A 466 11.98 -28.13 -5.94
N LEU A 467 11.33 -27.56 -6.95
CA LEU A 467 9.96 -27.92 -7.34
C LEU A 467 9.83 -27.99 -8.86
N ASP A 468 9.18 -29.05 -9.34
CA ASP A 468 8.71 -29.13 -10.73
C ASP A 468 7.28 -28.60 -10.80
N LEU A 469 7.10 -27.43 -11.43
CA LEU A 469 5.82 -26.74 -11.54
C LEU A 469 5.08 -27.08 -12.85
N GLY A 470 5.60 -28.01 -13.63
CA GLY A 470 5.02 -28.49 -14.88
C GLY A 470 5.61 -27.84 -16.13
N ASP A 471 5.61 -26.51 -16.23
CA ASP A 471 6.23 -25.78 -17.35
C ASP A 471 7.62 -25.23 -17.02
N ILE A 472 8.01 -25.25 -15.75
CA ILE A 472 9.32 -24.84 -15.25
C ILE A 472 9.72 -25.69 -14.04
N VAL A 473 11.02 -26.00 -13.94
CA VAL A 473 11.63 -26.59 -12.74
C VAL A 473 12.36 -25.49 -11.99
N VAL A 474 11.91 -25.18 -10.78
CA VAL A 474 12.58 -24.29 -9.84
C VAL A 474 13.67 -25.07 -9.12
N GLN A 475 14.91 -24.61 -9.18
CA GLN A 475 16.07 -25.28 -8.59
C GLN A 475 17.15 -24.28 -8.14
N ASN A 476 16.71 -23.15 -7.57
CA ASN A 476 17.55 -22.02 -7.20
C ASN A 476 17.17 -21.49 -5.80
N TYR A 477 17.96 -20.55 -5.28
CA TYR A 477 17.52 -19.76 -4.13
C TYR A 477 16.41 -18.81 -4.56
N MET A 478 15.36 -18.74 -3.76
CA MET A 478 14.26 -17.80 -3.91
C MET A 478 14.16 -16.91 -2.67
N VAL A 479 13.82 -15.65 -2.88
CA VAL A 479 13.57 -14.68 -1.82
C VAL A 479 12.16 -14.87 -1.29
N VAL A 480 12.03 -14.91 0.04
CA VAL A 480 10.77 -14.89 0.74
C VAL A 480 10.23 -13.45 0.75
N GLN A 481 9.16 -13.19 0.01
CA GLN A 481 8.49 -11.88 -0.04
C GLN A 481 7.56 -11.69 1.16
N HIS A 482 6.85 -12.76 1.50
CA HIS A 482 5.91 -12.85 2.60
C HIS A 482 6.07 -14.23 3.23
N VAL A 483 6.04 -14.27 4.56
CA VAL A 483 5.90 -15.53 5.30
C VAL A 483 4.88 -15.36 6.41
N LYS A 484 4.00 -16.35 6.54
CA LYS A 484 3.18 -16.60 7.74
C LYS A 484 3.75 -17.82 8.43
N HIS A 485 4.29 -17.66 9.63
CA HIS A 485 4.57 -18.78 10.52
C HIS A 485 3.32 -19.11 11.32
N THR A 486 3.01 -20.40 11.41
CA THR A 486 1.92 -20.94 12.23
C THR A 486 2.53 -21.86 13.27
N PHE A 487 2.33 -21.53 14.55
CA PHE A 487 2.82 -22.31 15.69
C PHE A 487 1.65 -22.93 16.45
N THR A 488 1.73 -24.22 16.66
CA THR A 488 0.87 -25.00 17.56
C THR A 488 1.76 -25.73 18.58
N ASN A 489 1.20 -26.34 19.63
CA ASN A 489 1.99 -27.06 20.63
C ASN A 489 2.78 -28.27 20.09
N HIS A 490 2.61 -28.65 18.83
CA HIS A 490 3.24 -29.84 18.23
C HIS A 490 3.90 -29.57 16.88
N GLN A 491 3.72 -28.39 16.30
CA GLN A 491 4.10 -28.15 14.91
C GLN A 491 4.40 -26.68 14.63
N HIS A 492 5.45 -26.46 13.84
CA HIS A 492 5.79 -25.20 13.20
C HIS A 492 5.64 -25.34 11.68
N LEU A 493 4.70 -24.61 11.09
CA LEU A 493 4.53 -24.52 9.63
C LEU A 493 4.75 -23.09 9.14
N MET A 494 5.00 -22.96 7.84
CA MET A 494 5.16 -21.69 7.14
C MET A 494 4.40 -21.67 5.81
N ASP A 495 3.69 -20.58 5.56
CA ASP A 495 3.15 -20.28 4.24
C ASP A 495 4.02 -19.18 3.61
N LEU A 496 4.56 -19.45 2.43
CA LEU A 496 5.57 -18.63 1.76
C LEU A 496 5.03 -18.06 0.45
N THR A 497 5.24 -16.76 0.22
CA THR A 497 5.20 -16.19 -1.14
C THR A 497 6.63 -15.88 -1.56
N LEU A 498 7.03 -16.40 -2.72
CA LEU A 498 8.41 -16.40 -3.18
C LEU A 498 8.61 -15.58 -4.46
N MET A 499 9.78 -14.98 -4.59
CA MET A 499 10.20 -14.26 -5.79
C MET A 499 11.68 -14.56 -6.14
N GLY A 500 12.07 -14.33 -7.38
CA GLY A 500 13.41 -14.57 -7.91
C GLY A 500 13.40 -15.34 -9.24
N GLY A 501 14.37 -15.06 -10.11
CA GLY A 501 14.36 -15.58 -11.49
C GLY A 501 13.18 -15.03 -12.29
N ASP A 502 12.42 -15.92 -12.94
CA ASP A 502 11.21 -15.54 -13.69
C ASP A 502 9.98 -15.27 -12.80
N PHE A 503 10.11 -15.47 -11.49
CA PHE A 503 9.06 -15.25 -10.50
C PHE A 503 9.18 -13.82 -10.00
N VAL A 504 8.44 -12.92 -10.63
CA VAL A 504 8.40 -11.49 -10.33
C VAL A 504 7.00 -11.12 -9.85
N VAL A 505 6.97 -10.10 -8.97
CA VAL A 505 5.74 -9.47 -8.47
C VAL A 505 4.87 -8.98 -9.62
#